data_AF-A0A1T5N4Y9-F1
#
_entry.id   AF-A0A1T5N4Y9-F1
#
_cell.length_a   1.000
_cell.length_b   1.000
_cell.length_c   1.000
_cell.angle_alpha   90.00
_cell.angle_beta   90.00
_cell.angle_gamma   90.00
#
_symmetry.space_group_name_H-M   'P 1'
#
loop_
_entity.id
_entity.type
_entity.pdbx_description
1 polymer ?
#
loop_
_entity_poly.entity_id
_entity_poly.type
_entity_poly.pdbx_seq_one_letter_code
_entity_poly.pdbx_strand_id
1 'polypeptide(L)'
;MNLLLLGLFALALWLMFSLYRSHNRKKAELLLPVRSASIVKIHSYKSFGIIATIRFKEELTPQIGDRLHEEGNIYQITGVVTPDPVPEQPKDTWDCRLVKI
;
A
#
# COMPACT_ATOMS: atom_id res chain seq x y z
N MET A 1 39.49 10.06 31.61
CA MET A 1 38.75 8.78 31.52
C MET A 1 37.24 8.97 31.36
N ASN A 2 36.60 9.93 32.03
CA ASN A 2 35.14 10.17 31.95
C ASN A 2 34.64 10.68 30.59
N LEU A 3 35.48 11.34 29.79
CA LEU A 3 35.12 11.85 28.46
C LEU A 3 34.81 10.72 27.46
N LEU A 4 35.53 9.59 27.54
CA LEU A 4 35.27 8.43 26.70
C LEU A 4 33.93 7.77 27.03
N LEU A 5 33.62 7.65 28.33
CA LEU A 5 32.32 7.13 28.79
C LEU A 5 31.16 8.02 28.34
N LEU A 6 31.33 9.35 28.41
CA LEU A 6 30.30 10.31 27.99
C LEU A 6 30.07 10.27 26.46
N GLY A 7 31.14 10.12 25.68
CA GLY A 7 31.06 9.92 24.24
C GLY A 7 30.35 8.61 23.85
N LEU A 8 30.68 7.50 24.51
CA LEU A 8 30.00 6.21 24.30
C LEU A 8 28.51 6.29 24.66
N PHE A 9 28.17 7.01 25.73
CA PHE A 9 26.78 7.16 26.15
C PHE A 9 25.97 7.98 25.13
N ALA A 10 26.53 9.08 24.62
CA ALA A 10 25.91 9.86 23.57
C ALA A 10 25.71 9.05 22.28
N LEU A 11 26.71 8.23 21.90
CA LEU A 11 26.63 7.37 20.72
C LEU A 11 25.55 6.29 20.88
N ALA A 12 25.43 5.70 22.07
CA ALA A 12 24.40 4.70 22.37
C ALA A 12 22.99 5.29 22.31
N LEU A 13 22.78 6.49 22.86
CA LEU A 13 21.50 7.20 22.77
C LEU A 13 21.15 7.55 21.32
N TRP A 14 22.14 7.99 20.54
CA TRP A 14 21.95 8.27 19.11
C TRP A 14 21.54 7.02 18.32
N LEU A 15 22.23 5.90 18.56
CA LEU A 15 21.90 4.62 17.92
C LEU A 15 20.49 4.15 18.30
N MET A 16 20.11 4.24 19.58
CA MET A 16 18.78 3.88 20.04
C MET A 16 17.70 4.75 19.38
N PHE A 17 17.93 6.06 19.28
CA PHE A 17 17.01 6.98 18.61
C PHE A 17 16.87 6.68 17.11
N SER A 18 17.98 6.40 16.43
CA SER A 18 17.98 6.03 15.00
C SER A 18 17.21 4.73 14.75
N LEU A 19 17.43 3.70 15.58
CA LEU A 19 16.71 2.44 15.51
C LEU A 19 15.22 2.62 15.79
N TYR A 20 14.86 3.39 16.82
CA TYR A 20 13.47 3.69 17.15
C TYR A 20 12.75 4.38 15.99
N ARG A 21 13.35 5.42 15.41
CA ARG A 21 12.80 6.14 14.25
C ARG A 21 12.65 5.24 13.03
N SER A 22 13.64 4.40 12.75
CA SER A 22 13.62 3.44 11.64
C SER A 22 12.50 2.41 11.81
N HIS A 23 12.37 1.85 13.01
CA HIS A 23 11.34 0.86 13.31
C HIS A 23 9.93 1.45 13.24
N ASN A 24 9.72 2.68 13.74
CA ASN A 24 8.42 3.34 13.61
C ASN A 24 8.06 3.68 12.15
N ARG A 25 9.04 4.04 11.31
CA ARG A 25 8.78 4.20 9.86
C ARG A 25 8.31 2.90 9.21
N LYS A 26 8.97 1.78 9.52
CA LYS A 26 8.57 0.46 9.01
C LYS A 26 7.19 0.02 9.52
N LYS A 27 6.86 0.33 10.77
CA LYS A 27 5.52 0.06 11.32
C LYS A 27 4.44 0.93 10.69
N ALA A 28 4.73 2.19 10.36
CA ALA A 28 3.77 3.06 9.68
C ALA A 28 3.38 2.52 8.30
N GLU A 29 4.31 1.91 7.56
CA GLU A 29 3.99 1.22 6.29
C GLU A 29 3.10 0.00 6.48
N LEU A 30 3.14 -0.68 7.62
CA LEU A 30 2.27 -1.83 7.92
C LEU A 30 0.87 -1.41 8.38
N LEU A 31 0.72 -0.18 8.88
CA LEU A 31 -0.56 0.37 9.37
C LEU A 31 -1.34 1.12 8.28
N LEU A 32 -0.88 1.10 7.03
CA LEU A 32 -1.66 1.65 5.93
C LEU A 32 -2.98 0.86 5.84
N PRO A 33 -4.13 1.57 5.84
CA PRO A 33 -5.43 0.93 5.89
C PRO A 33 -5.60 0.04 4.66
N VAL A 34 -5.69 -1.27 4.90
CA VAL A 34 -6.02 -2.25 3.88
C VAL A 34 -7.52 -2.14 3.64
N ARG A 35 -7.91 -1.64 2.46
CA ARG A 35 -9.32 -1.49 2.11
C ARG A 35 -9.89 -2.86 1.73
N SER A 36 -11.10 -3.13 2.21
CA SER A 36 -11.86 -4.31 1.81
C SER A 36 -12.46 -4.07 0.42
N ALA A 37 -11.92 -4.73 -0.59
CA ALA A 37 -12.51 -4.73 -1.93
C ALA A 37 -12.57 -6.15 -2.47
N SER A 38 -13.48 -6.38 -3.40
CA SER A 38 -13.61 -7.64 -4.13
C SER A 38 -13.15 -7.44 -5.56
N ILE A 39 -12.23 -8.28 -6.05
CA ILE A 39 -11.82 -8.24 -7.45
C ILE A 39 -12.86 -9.01 -8.28
N VAL A 40 -13.49 -8.29 -9.20
CA VAL A 40 -14.54 -8.82 -10.08
C VAL A 40 -13.92 -9.49 -11.30
N LYS A 41 -12.81 -8.96 -11.80
CA LYS A 41 -12.09 -9.49 -12.97
C LYS A 41 -10.60 -9.19 -12.85
N ILE A 42 -9.75 -10.18 -13.16
CA ILE A 42 -8.30 -10.03 -13.22
C ILE A 42 -7.84 -10.27 -14.66
N HIS A 43 -7.14 -9.29 -15.24
CA HIS A 43 -6.44 -9.43 -16.50
C HIS A 43 -4.94 -9.25 -16.25
N SER A 44 -4.20 -10.35 -16.40
CA SER A 44 -2.73 -10.34 -16.29
C SER A 44 -2.13 -10.13 -17.67
N TYR A 45 -1.54 -8.96 -17.92
CA TYR A 45 -0.84 -8.65 -19.16
C TYR A 45 0.67 -8.80 -18.97
N LYS A 46 1.32 -9.59 -19.84
CA LYS A 46 2.77 -9.88 -19.79
C LYS A 46 3.67 -8.63 -19.79
N SER A 47 3.19 -7.52 -20.36
CA SER A 47 3.93 -6.26 -20.54
C SER A 47 3.44 -5.09 -19.68
N PHE A 48 2.22 -5.14 -19.13
CA PHE A 48 1.59 -4.00 -18.42
C PHE A 48 1.23 -4.29 -16.96
N GLY A 49 1.51 -5.50 -16.47
CA GLY A 49 1.18 -5.93 -15.12
C GLY A 49 -0.25 -6.45 -14.98
N ILE A 50 -0.75 -6.50 -13.74
CA ILE A 50 -2.10 -6.96 -13.42
C ILE A 50 -3.04 -5.76 -13.51
N ILE A 51 -4.05 -5.83 -14.37
CA ILE A 51 -5.16 -4.90 -14.39
C ILE A 51 -6.36 -5.64 -13.83
N ALA A 52 -6.95 -5.13 -12.77
CA ALA A 52 -8.06 -5.74 -12.09
C ALA A 52 -9.24 -4.77 -12.03
N THR A 53 -10.43 -5.27 -12.34
CA THR A 53 -11.69 -4.59 -12.11
C THR A 53 -12.08 -4.86 -10.66
N ILE A 54 -12.03 -3.82 -9.83
CA ILE A 54 -12.21 -3.90 -8.40
C ILE A 54 -13.51 -3.24 -8.02
N ARG A 55 -14.34 -3.95 -7.25
CA ARG A 55 -15.51 -3.36 -6.60
C ARG A 55 -15.14 -3.04 -5.16
N PHE A 56 -15.15 -1.76 -4.83
CA PHE A 56 -14.97 -1.31 -3.45
C PHE A 56 -16.29 -1.46 -2.71
N LYS A 57 -16.25 -1.91 -1.44
CA LYS A 57 -17.44 -1.97 -0.60
C LYS A 57 -17.88 -0.59 -0.10
N GLU A 58 -17.01 0.40 -0.20
CA GLU A 58 -17.23 1.78 0.20
C GLU A 58 -17.34 2.64 -1.06
N GLU A 59 -18.29 3.58 -1.10
CA GLU A 59 -18.57 4.50 -2.23
C GLU A 59 -17.47 5.56 -2.47
N LEU A 60 -16.22 5.25 -2.12
CA LEU A 60 -15.07 6.13 -2.26
C LEU A 60 -14.24 5.75 -3.47
N THR A 61 -13.76 6.75 -4.19
CA THR A 61 -12.84 6.56 -5.31
C THR A 61 -11.53 5.91 -4.84
N PRO A 62 -11.00 4.91 -5.57
CA PRO A 62 -9.70 4.33 -5.24
C PRO A 62 -8.59 5.37 -5.38
N GLN A 63 -7.61 5.32 -4.48
CA GLN A 63 -6.42 6.16 -4.59
C GLN A 63 -5.19 5.31 -4.92
N ILE A 64 -4.26 5.93 -5.66
CA ILE A 64 -2.96 5.30 -5.91
C ILE A 64 -2.23 5.15 -4.58
N GLY A 65 -1.73 3.95 -4.30
CA GLY A 65 -1.09 3.59 -3.05
C GLY A 65 -1.98 2.80 -2.08
N ASP A 66 -3.30 2.75 -2.33
CA ASP A 66 -4.22 1.93 -1.55
C ASP A 66 -3.80 0.45 -1.62
N ARG A 67 -3.92 -0.24 -0.49
CA ARG A 67 -3.66 -1.68 -0.39
C ARG A 67 -4.97 -2.43 -0.33
N LEU A 68 -5.00 -3.52 -1.07
CA LEU A 68 -6.12 -4.42 -1.23
C LEU A 68 -5.69 -5.78 -0.70
N HIS A 69 -6.59 -6.44 0.01
CA HIS A 69 -6.36 -7.80 0.49
C HIS A 69 -7.42 -8.72 -0.10
N GLU A 70 -6.97 -9.68 -0.89
CA GLU A 70 -7.83 -10.68 -1.51
C GLU A 70 -7.19 -12.06 -1.37
N GLU A 71 -7.96 -13.01 -0.85
CA GLU A 71 -7.57 -14.43 -0.73
C GLU A 71 -6.18 -14.66 -0.10
N GLY A 72 -5.79 -13.83 0.87
CA GLY A 72 -4.50 -13.94 1.56
C GLY A 72 -3.31 -13.32 0.82
N ASN A 73 -3.53 -12.66 -0.31
CA ASN A 73 -2.53 -11.86 -1.01
C ASN A 73 -2.80 -10.36 -0.84
N ILE A 74 -1.72 -9.58 -0.72
CA ILE A 74 -1.79 -8.12 -0.64
C ILE A 74 -1.41 -7.54 -2.00
N TYR A 75 -2.26 -6.68 -2.53
CA TYR A 75 -2.01 -5.93 -3.76
C TYR A 75 -1.97 -4.44 -3.48
N GLN A 76 -1.12 -3.70 -4.19
CA GLN A 76 -1.07 -2.25 -4.17
C GLN A 76 -1.61 -1.67 -5.46
N ILE A 77 -2.50 -0.68 -5.35
CA ILE A 77 -2.96 0.09 -6.50
C ILE A 77 -1.84 1.02 -6.94
N THR A 78 -1.36 0.85 -8.17
CA THR A 78 -0.33 1.71 -8.78
C THR A 78 -0.89 2.68 -9.80
N GLY A 79 -2.14 2.47 -10.24
CA GLY A 79 -2.84 3.38 -11.13
C GLY A 79 -4.33 3.08 -11.13
N VAL A 80 -5.15 4.12 -11.21
CA VAL A 80 -6.59 4.01 -11.43
C VAL A 80 -6.85 4.35 -12.88
N VAL A 81 -7.37 3.39 -13.63
CA VAL A 81 -7.82 3.60 -15.00
C VAL A 81 -9.26 4.06 -14.87
N THR A 82 -9.49 5.37 -15.01
CA THR A 82 -10.85 5.90 -15.09
C THR A 82 -11.48 5.28 -16.33
N PRO A 83 -12.53 4.46 -16.19
CA PRO A 83 -13.18 3.91 -17.36
C PRO A 83 -13.80 5.08 -18.14
N ASP A 84 -13.64 5.07 -19.47
CA ASP A 84 -14.50 5.83 -20.35
C ASP A 84 -15.96 5.52 -19.95
N PRO A 85 -16.89 6.48 -20.01
CA PRO A 85 -18.26 6.29 -19.53
C PRO A 85 -18.98 5.27 -20.42
N VAL A 86 -18.80 3.98 -20.13
CA VAL A 86 -19.56 2.89 -20.71
C VAL A 86 -20.86 2.79 -19.89
N PRO A 87 -22.04 2.84 -20.53
CA PRO A 87 -23.33 2.99 -19.85
C PRO A 87 -23.73 1.80 -18.93
N GLU A 88 -22.95 0.72 -18.86
CA GLU A 88 -23.30 -0.53 -18.17
C GLU A 88 -22.43 -0.85 -16.94
N GLN A 89 -21.47 -0.01 -16.56
CA GLN A 89 -20.66 -0.31 -15.37
C GLN A 89 -21.48 -0.08 -14.08
N PRO A 90 -21.49 -1.06 -13.14
CA PRO A 90 -22.09 -0.85 -11.84
C PRO A 90 -21.41 0.33 -11.15
N LYS A 91 -22.21 1.24 -10.57
CA LYS A 91 -21.72 2.20 -9.57
C LYS A 91 -20.81 1.43 -8.60
N ASP A 92 -19.61 1.94 -8.33
CA ASP A 92 -18.59 1.37 -7.42
C ASP A 92 -17.60 0.35 -8.02
N THR A 93 -17.56 0.21 -9.34
CA THR A 93 -16.55 -0.64 -10.02
C THR A 93 -15.47 0.21 -10.69
N TRP A 94 -14.20 -0.09 -10.40
CA TRP A 94 -13.05 0.66 -10.90
C TRP A 94 -11.99 -0.27 -11.49
N ASP A 95 -11.46 0.08 -12.65
CA ASP A 95 -10.32 -0.63 -13.23
C ASP A 95 -9.02 -0.08 -12.65
N CYS A 96 -8.28 -0.92 -11.92
CA CYS A 96 -7.06 -0.53 -11.21
C CYS A 96 -5.89 -1.38 -11.68
N ARG A 97 -4.72 -0.76 -11.85
CA ARG A 97 -3.46 -1.47 -12.02
C ARG A 97 -2.92 -1.89 -10.66
N LEU A 98 -2.66 -3.18 -10.51
CA LEU A 98 -2.21 -3.80 -9.27
C LEU A 98 -0.79 -4.33 -9.38
N VAL A 99 -0.07 -4.25 -8.27
CA VAL A 99 1.20 -4.93 -8.04
C VAL A 99 1.07 -5.76 -6.76
N LYS A 100 1.49 -7.02 -6.82
CA LYS A 100 1.51 -7.90 -5.64
C LYS A 100 2.66 -7.47 -4.72
N ILE A 101 2.36 -7.28 -3.42
CA ILE A 101 3.36 -7.06 -2.36
C ILE A 101 3.54 -8.36 -1.58
#